data_AF-A0A0P9UC81-F1
#
_entry.id   AF-A0A0P9UC81-F1
#
_cell.length_a   1.000
_cell.length_b   1.000
_cell.length_c   1.000
_cell.angle_alpha   90.00
_cell.angle_beta   90.00
_cell.angle_gamma   90.00
#
_symmetry.space_group_name_H-M   'P 1'
#
loop_
_entity.id
_entity.type
_entity.pdbx_description
1 polymer ?
#
loop_
_entity_poly.entity_id
_entity_poly.type
_entity_poly.pdbx_seq_one_letter_code
_entity_poly.pdbx_strand_id
1 'polypeptide(L)'
;MLGLVATLDPHDEYSRRNPQWNDLSAFGAPRPFRFGVPRAEDLEFFGCNEGPRLFSAAIAHLTALGGEAVTVDLSPFLEAARLLYEGPWVAERYSVAGQLMEEHPDAVLPVIRDVLAKAPRVSGVDTFRAQYRLQALKVICDRALEGLDCVVTPSIGRPVTSAELAAEPVLRNSELGYYTNFVNLLDYAAIAVPSAFMSNGLPWGITLFGRAFTDQYLLSLADAFQRHTALPLIGGAAPRLPAPKTLAGNDMARLVVCGAHLDGLALNWQLKRRGARLLECTHSSADYKLFALAGGPPFRPGMVRVAEDGVAIEVEVWELPSIELGSFLTGIPAPLGLGKVQLADGRWETGFICEAYGLTGARDISHLGGWRAHLQQM
;
A
#
# COMPACT_ATOMS: atom_id res chain seq x y z
N MET A 1 16.26 -8.90 -7.93
CA MET A 1 16.45 -7.89 -8.99
C MET A 1 16.17 -6.50 -8.48
N LEU A 2 14.95 -6.18 -8.01
CA LEU A 2 14.59 -4.84 -7.50
C LEU A 2 15.61 -4.27 -6.51
N GLY A 3 15.97 -5.02 -5.46
CA GLY A 3 16.97 -4.56 -4.48
C GLY A 3 18.39 -4.32 -5.02
N LEU A 4 18.69 -4.74 -6.25
CA LEU A 4 19.96 -4.44 -6.93
C LEU A 4 19.88 -3.18 -7.80
N VAL A 5 18.69 -2.86 -8.33
CA VAL A 5 18.49 -1.79 -9.32
C VAL A 5 17.78 -0.55 -8.76
N ALA A 6 17.15 -0.66 -7.59
CA ALA A 6 16.48 0.44 -6.89
C ALA A 6 17.51 1.37 -6.21
N THR A 7 18.38 1.98 -7.01
CA THR A 7 19.44 2.89 -6.58
C THR A 7 19.25 4.25 -7.21
N LEU A 8 19.55 5.33 -6.47
CA LEU A 8 19.55 6.68 -7.02
C LEU A 8 20.63 6.80 -8.10
N ASP A 9 20.26 7.30 -9.28
CA ASP A 9 21.19 7.73 -10.32
C ASP A 9 21.13 9.25 -10.46
N PRO A 10 22.20 9.99 -10.12
CA PRO A 10 22.20 11.45 -10.25
C PRO A 10 22.22 11.95 -11.70
N HIS A 11 22.38 11.08 -12.70
CA HIS A 11 22.35 11.45 -14.12
C HIS A 11 20.96 11.33 -14.76
N ASP A 12 19.98 10.78 -14.05
CA ASP A 12 18.59 10.68 -14.50
C ASP A 12 17.73 11.70 -13.74
N GLU A 13 17.13 12.65 -14.46
CA GLU A 13 16.34 13.73 -13.88
C GLU A 13 15.03 13.26 -13.21
N TYR A 14 14.58 12.03 -13.48
CA TYR A 14 13.42 11.41 -12.84
C TYR A 14 13.80 10.46 -11.69
N SER A 15 15.09 10.25 -11.43
CA SER A 15 15.55 9.35 -10.36
C SER A 15 15.18 9.90 -8.98
N ARG A 16 14.60 9.05 -8.12
CA ARG A 16 14.23 9.37 -6.75
C ARG A 16 14.87 8.40 -5.76
N ARG A 17 15.21 8.89 -4.56
CA ARG A 17 15.73 8.05 -3.49
C ARG A 17 14.65 7.07 -3.02
N ASN A 18 14.96 5.77 -3.06
CA ASN A 18 14.12 4.77 -2.41
C ASN A 18 14.19 4.95 -0.88
N PRO A 19 13.06 5.12 -0.19
CA PRO A 19 13.07 5.24 1.27
C PRO A 19 13.55 3.94 1.93
N GLN A 20 14.17 4.06 3.11
CA GLN A 20 14.76 2.92 3.83
C GLN A 20 13.72 1.86 4.24
N TRP A 21 12.47 2.26 4.44
CA TRP A 21 11.38 1.34 4.77
C TRP A 21 10.88 0.51 3.56
N ASN A 22 11.40 0.74 2.35
CA ASN A 22 11.13 -0.04 1.12
C ASN A 22 12.41 -0.70 0.57
N ASP A 23 13.39 -0.96 1.44
CA ASP A 23 14.57 -1.75 1.05
C ASP A 23 14.28 -3.26 1.08
N LEU A 24 15.29 -4.09 0.80
CA LEU A 24 15.12 -5.54 0.75
C LEU A 24 14.59 -6.14 2.07
N SER A 25 14.82 -5.49 3.22
CA SER A 25 14.35 -5.95 4.53
C SER A 25 12.84 -5.80 4.72
N ALA A 26 12.19 -4.96 3.90
CA ALA A 26 10.74 -4.78 3.91
C ALA A 26 9.97 -5.95 3.27
N PHE A 27 10.65 -6.81 2.50
CA PHE A 27 10.03 -8.03 1.97
C PHE A 27 9.82 -9.07 3.09
N GLY A 28 8.63 -9.68 3.14
CA GLY A 28 8.34 -10.67 4.17
C GLY A 28 6.95 -11.31 4.06
N ALA A 29 6.52 -11.96 5.14
CA ALA A 29 5.17 -12.49 5.27
C ALA A 29 4.19 -11.33 5.55
N PRO A 30 3.14 -11.13 4.73
CA PRO A 30 2.15 -10.10 4.99
C PRO A 30 1.37 -10.40 6.28
N ARG A 31 1.03 -9.35 7.01
CA ARG A 31 0.05 -9.39 8.10
C ARG A 31 -1.37 -9.26 7.51
N PRO A 32 -2.45 -9.42 8.30
CA PRO A 32 -3.77 -9.02 7.85
C PRO A 32 -3.75 -7.61 7.27
N PHE A 33 -4.37 -7.45 6.10
CA PHE A 33 -4.24 -6.27 5.24
C PHE A 33 -5.61 -5.90 4.64
N ARG A 34 -5.74 -4.67 4.14
CA ARG A 34 -6.95 -4.17 3.47
C ARG A 34 -6.64 -3.92 2.00
N PHE A 35 -7.46 -4.40 1.09
CA PHE A 35 -7.24 -4.19 -0.33
C PHE A 35 -8.49 -3.67 -1.05
N GLY A 36 -8.27 -2.71 -1.96
CA GLY A 36 -9.31 -2.14 -2.77
C GLY A 36 -9.76 -3.08 -3.89
N VAL A 37 -11.07 -3.19 -4.11
CA VAL A 37 -11.69 -3.88 -5.24
C VAL A 37 -12.55 -2.89 -6.01
N PRO A 38 -12.38 -2.72 -7.33
CA PRO A 38 -13.21 -1.83 -8.13
C PRO A 38 -14.71 -2.16 -7.99
N ARG A 39 -15.56 -1.14 -8.05
CA ARG A 39 -17.02 -1.33 -8.14
C ARG A 39 -17.34 -2.12 -9.41
N ALA A 40 -18.46 -2.85 -9.38
CA ALA A 40 -18.87 -3.70 -10.50
C ALA A 40 -19.02 -2.92 -11.82
N GLU A 41 -19.46 -1.67 -11.78
CA GLU A 41 -19.61 -0.79 -12.96
C GLU A 41 -18.27 -0.31 -13.55
N ASP A 42 -17.18 -0.37 -12.77
CA ASP A 42 -15.85 0.02 -13.22
C ASP A 42 -15.08 -1.19 -13.82
N LEU A 43 -15.62 -2.40 -13.67
CA LEU A 43 -15.02 -3.65 -14.17
C LEU A 43 -15.48 -3.94 -15.60
N GLU A 44 -14.54 -3.84 -16.53
CA GLU A 44 -14.73 -4.19 -17.94
C GLU A 44 -13.89 -5.42 -18.34
N PHE A 45 -14.52 -6.33 -19.09
CA PHE A 45 -13.92 -7.59 -19.55
C PHE A 45 -14.01 -7.76 -21.08
N PHE A 46 -14.55 -6.77 -21.79
CA PHE A 46 -14.59 -6.67 -23.24
C PHE A 46 -15.15 -7.94 -23.93
N GLY A 47 -16.16 -8.56 -23.31
CA GLY A 47 -16.78 -9.80 -23.79
C GLY A 47 -16.12 -11.10 -23.30
N CYS A 48 -15.15 -11.05 -22.39
CA CYS A 48 -14.59 -12.25 -21.76
C CYS A 48 -15.54 -12.83 -20.71
N ASN A 49 -16.21 -13.93 -21.04
CA ASN A 49 -17.16 -14.59 -20.15
C ASN A 49 -16.51 -15.20 -18.89
N GLU A 50 -15.24 -15.62 -18.96
CA GLU A 50 -14.53 -16.20 -17.81
C GLU A 50 -13.98 -15.13 -16.85
N GLY A 51 -13.70 -13.93 -17.36
CA GLY A 51 -13.03 -12.85 -16.63
C GLY A 51 -13.64 -12.53 -15.26
N PRO A 52 -14.97 -12.29 -15.16
CA PRO A 52 -15.63 -12.02 -13.88
C PRO A 52 -15.42 -13.12 -12.84
N ARG A 53 -15.53 -14.39 -13.25
CA ARG A 53 -15.34 -15.55 -12.36
C ARG A 53 -13.88 -15.67 -11.93
N LEU A 54 -12.93 -15.49 -12.84
CA LEU A 54 -11.49 -15.57 -12.56
C LEU A 54 -11.03 -14.45 -11.61
N PHE A 55 -11.57 -13.24 -11.79
CA PHE A 55 -11.27 -12.12 -10.90
C PHE A 55 -11.88 -12.32 -9.51
N SER A 56 -13.13 -12.79 -9.43
CA SER A 56 -13.78 -13.16 -8.16
C SER A 56 -12.99 -14.23 -7.39
N ALA A 57 -12.47 -15.25 -8.08
CA ALA A 57 -11.60 -16.25 -7.48
C ALA A 57 -10.29 -15.64 -6.93
N ALA A 58 -9.67 -14.70 -7.64
CA ALA A 58 -8.47 -14.01 -7.16
C ALA A 58 -8.75 -13.18 -5.89
N ILE A 59 -9.90 -12.50 -5.83
CA ILE A 59 -10.34 -11.79 -4.61
C ILE A 59 -10.50 -12.78 -3.45
N ALA A 60 -11.12 -13.93 -3.68
CA ALA A 60 -11.29 -14.96 -2.65
C ALA A 60 -9.94 -15.49 -2.11
N HIS A 61 -8.93 -15.66 -2.98
CA HIS A 61 -7.59 -16.03 -2.57
C HIS A 61 -6.90 -14.95 -1.72
N LEU A 62 -7.04 -13.66 -2.07
CA LEU A 62 -6.54 -12.56 -1.25
C LEU A 62 -7.23 -12.51 0.12
N THR A 63 -8.55 -12.75 0.18
CA THR A 63 -9.29 -12.84 1.43
C THR A 63 -8.81 -14.01 2.30
N ALA A 64 -8.56 -15.18 1.69
CA ALA A 64 -8.02 -16.34 2.40
C ALA A 64 -6.62 -16.12 2.97
N LEU A 65 -5.86 -15.17 2.43
CA LEU A 65 -4.55 -14.74 2.95
C LEU A 65 -4.65 -13.72 4.11
N GLY A 66 -5.85 -13.43 4.59
CA GLY A 66 -6.09 -12.44 5.65
C GLY A 66 -6.36 -11.03 5.12
N GLY A 67 -6.68 -10.90 3.83
CA GLY A 67 -7.10 -9.65 3.22
C GLY A 67 -8.55 -9.30 3.53
N GLU A 68 -8.83 -8.03 3.79
CA GLU A 68 -10.18 -7.46 3.85
C GLU A 68 -10.45 -6.67 2.56
N ALA A 69 -11.42 -7.12 1.76
CA ALA A 69 -11.81 -6.45 0.53
C ALA A 69 -12.63 -5.19 0.84
N VAL A 70 -12.25 -4.07 0.24
CA VAL A 70 -12.92 -2.76 0.37
C VAL A 70 -13.28 -2.26 -1.02
N THR A 71 -14.53 -1.90 -1.24
CA THR A 71 -14.97 -1.36 -2.54
C THR A 71 -14.34 0.01 -2.82
N VAL A 72 -13.79 0.21 -4.01
CA VAL A 72 -13.16 1.46 -4.48
C VAL A 72 -13.79 1.93 -5.78
N ASP A 73 -14.03 3.23 -5.90
CA ASP A 73 -14.40 3.88 -7.16
C ASP A 73 -13.18 4.06 -8.05
N LEU A 74 -13.13 3.33 -9.16
CA LEU A 74 -12.00 3.38 -10.09
C LEU A 74 -12.19 4.49 -11.16
N SER A 75 -13.35 5.16 -11.23
CA SER A 75 -13.66 6.17 -12.25
C SER A 75 -12.60 7.28 -12.37
N PRO A 76 -12.07 7.86 -11.26
CA PRO A 76 -11.03 8.89 -11.34
C PRO A 76 -9.71 8.36 -11.91
N PHE A 77 -9.36 7.11 -11.60
CA PHE A 77 -8.18 6.44 -12.15
C PHE A 77 -8.34 6.21 -13.66
N LEU A 78 -9.53 5.74 -14.07
CA LEU A 78 -9.86 5.54 -15.48
C LEU A 78 -9.89 6.87 -16.26
N GLU A 79 -10.27 7.97 -15.61
CA GLU A 79 -10.14 9.30 -16.20
C GLU A 79 -8.69 9.72 -16.39
N ALA A 80 -7.83 9.49 -15.40
CA ALA A 80 -6.39 9.74 -15.55
C ALA A 80 -5.78 8.89 -16.66
N ALA A 81 -6.21 7.62 -16.80
CA ALA A 81 -5.82 6.76 -17.91
C ALA A 81 -6.21 7.33 -19.29
N ARG A 82 -7.40 7.93 -19.42
CA ARG A 82 -7.84 8.57 -20.67
C ARG A 82 -6.97 9.77 -21.03
N LEU A 83 -6.51 10.56 -20.05
CA LEU A 83 -5.60 11.68 -20.27
C LEU A 83 -4.29 11.26 -20.95
N LEU A 84 -3.84 10.00 -20.79
CA LEU A 84 -2.62 9.52 -21.47
C LEU A 84 -2.74 9.56 -23.00
N TYR A 85 -3.93 9.24 -23.53
CA TYR A 85 -4.17 9.13 -24.98
C TYR A 85 -4.92 10.34 -25.55
N GLU A 86 -5.87 10.89 -24.81
CA GLU A 86 -6.66 12.05 -25.21
C GLU A 86 -5.96 13.38 -24.88
N GLY A 87 -5.01 13.34 -23.95
CA GLY A 87 -4.26 14.50 -23.48
C GLY A 87 -2.90 14.69 -24.16
N PRO A 88 -2.07 15.59 -23.62
CA PRO A 88 -0.85 16.08 -24.25
C PRO A 88 0.31 15.07 -24.21
N TRP A 89 0.23 13.98 -23.44
CA TRP A 89 1.36 13.06 -23.21
C TRP A 89 1.85 12.35 -24.48
N VAL A 90 1.03 12.29 -25.53
CA VAL A 90 1.46 11.85 -26.87
C VAL A 90 2.61 12.73 -27.42
N ALA A 91 2.68 14.00 -27.00
CA ALA A 91 3.74 14.92 -27.39
C ALA A 91 5.11 14.55 -26.81
N GLU A 92 5.17 13.87 -25.67
CA GLU A 92 6.46 13.38 -25.14
C GLU A 92 7.08 12.36 -26.09
N ARG A 93 6.28 11.43 -26.63
CA ARG A 93 6.75 10.45 -27.62
C ARG A 93 7.17 11.14 -28.92
N TYR A 94 6.39 12.14 -29.37
CA TYR A 94 6.73 12.91 -30.57
C TYR A 94 8.01 13.74 -30.39
N SER A 95 8.28 14.26 -29.19
CA SER A 95 9.49 15.05 -28.94
C SER A 95 10.78 14.28 -29.22
N VAL A 96 10.74 12.95 -29.11
CA VAL A 96 11.87 12.05 -29.38
C VAL A 96 11.81 11.50 -30.81
N ALA A 97 10.64 11.05 -31.26
CA ALA A 97 10.48 10.34 -32.54
C ALA A 97 10.12 11.25 -33.73
N GLY A 98 9.76 12.51 -33.50
CA GLY A 98 9.18 13.41 -34.50
C GLY A 98 10.10 13.67 -35.69
N GLN A 99 11.39 13.96 -35.43
CA GLN A 99 12.37 14.16 -36.50
C GLN A 99 12.50 12.93 -37.39
N LEU A 100 12.59 11.73 -36.80
CA LEU A 100 12.67 10.48 -37.56
C LEU A 100 11.41 10.26 -38.41
N MET A 101 10.23 10.58 -37.87
CA MET A 101 8.97 10.47 -38.59
C MET A 101 8.86 11.44 -39.77
N GLU A 102 9.44 12.64 -39.65
CA GLU A 102 9.44 13.68 -40.69
C GLU A 102 10.46 13.36 -41.81
N GLU A 103 11.67 12.93 -41.44
CA GLU A 103 12.76 12.67 -42.40
C GLU A 103 12.64 11.28 -43.06
N HIS A 104 12.19 10.27 -42.30
CA HIS A 104 12.15 8.87 -42.72
C HIS A 104 10.83 8.21 -42.30
N PRO A 105 9.67 8.63 -42.86
CA PRO A 105 8.36 8.14 -42.42
C PRO A 105 8.23 6.62 -42.50
N ASP A 106 8.81 5.98 -43.52
CA ASP A 106 8.75 4.52 -43.71
C ASP A 106 9.56 3.72 -42.68
N ALA A 107 10.43 4.38 -41.89
CA ALA A 107 11.15 3.75 -40.77
C ALA A 107 10.26 3.55 -39.54
N VAL A 108 9.08 4.17 -39.50
CA VAL A 108 8.13 4.09 -38.38
C VAL A 108 6.85 3.39 -38.84
N LEU A 109 6.35 2.41 -38.08
CA LEU A 109 5.13 1.68 -38.44
C LEU A 109 3.94 2.63 -38.62
N PRO A 110 3.07 2.41 -39.63
CA PRO A 110 1.95 3.31 -39.93
C PRO A 110 1.07 3.66 -38.73
N VAL A 111 0.68 2.65 -37.93
CA VAL A 111 -0.16 2.86 -36.74
C VAL A 111 0.49 3.78 -35.70
N ILE A 112 1.82 3.72 -35.54
CA ILE A 112 2.54 4.59 -34.62
C ILE A 112 2.51 6.02 -35.14
N ARG A 113 2.71 6.23 -36.45
CA ARG A 113 2.61 7.55 -37.06
C ARG A 113 1.21 8.13 -36.90
N ASP A 114 0.16 7.34 -37.12
CA ASP A 114 -1.22 7.77 -37.01
C ASP A 114 -1.58 8.20 -35.58
N VAL A 115 -1.11 7.46 -34.57
CA VAL A 115 -1.28 7.83 -33.16
C VAL A 115 -0.55 9.12 -32.82
N LEU A 116 0.68 9.30 -33.31
CA LEU A 116 1.52 10.46 -33.01
C LEU A 116 1.20 11.70 -33.87
N ALA A 117 0.47 11.57 -34.98
CA ALA A 117 0.15 12.66 -35.92
C ALA A 117 -0.69 13.80 -35.31
N LYS A 118 -1.27 13.59 -34.12
CA LYS A 118 -1.98 14.64 -33.37
C LYS A 118 -1.05 15.47 -32.50
N ALA A 119 0.13 14.97 -32.15
CA ALA A 119 1.05 15.62 -31.22
C ALA A 119 1.47 17.05 -31.61
N PRO A 120 1.78 17.37 -32.89
CA PRO A 120 2.15 18.74 -33.27
C PRO A 120 1.06 19.79 -33.04
N ARG A 121 -0.20 19.37 -32.86
CA ARG A 121 -1.34 20.26 -32.60
C ARG A 121 -1.60 20.49 -31.11
N VAL A 122 -0.89 19.77 -30.23
CA VAL A 122 -1.01 19.96 -28.78
C VAL A 122 -0.35 21.28 -28.40
N SER A 123 -1.13 22.20 -27.83
CA SER A 123 -0.59 23.48 -27.37
C SER A 123 -0.02 23.41 -25.95
N GLY A 124 0.80 24.40 -25.59
CA GLY A 124 1.22 24.57 -24.19
C GLY A 124 0.04 24.77 -23.24
N VAL A 125 -1.04 25.42 -23.68
CA VAL A 125 -2.25 25.61 -22.87
C VAL A 125 -2.96 24.29 -22.60
N ASP A 126 -3.10 23.44 -23.63
CA ASP A 126 -3.69 22.10 -23.47
C ASP A 126 -2.85 21.25 -22.52
N THR A 127 -1.52 21.39 -22.63
CA THR A 127 -0.57 20.69 -21.76
C THR A 127 -0.76 21.04 -20.29
N PHE A 128 -0.74 22.33 -19.95
CA PHE A 128 -0.92 22.76 -18.57
C PHE A 128 -2.31 22.45 -18.02
N ARG A 129 -3.38 22.58 -18.83
CA ARG A 129 -4.74 22.20 -18.41
C ARG A 129 -4.84 20.72 -18.05
N ALA A 130 -4.25 19.85 -18.87
CA ALA A 130 -4.24 18.42 -18.60
C ALA A 130 -3.40 18.06 -17.37
N GLN A 131 -2.26 18.73 -17.16
CA GLN A 131 -1.47 18.60 -15.93
C GLN A 131 -2.29 19.00 -14.70
N TYR A 132 -3.00 20.13 -14.73
CA TYR A 132 -3.85 20.55 -13.62
C TYR A 132 -4.99 19.56 -13.35
N ARG A 133 -5.59 19.00 -14.41
CA ARG A 133 -6.61 17.96 -14.25
C ARG A 133 -6.02 16.70 -13.63
N LEU A 134 -4.84 16.26 -14.08
CA LEU A 134 -4.16 15.10 -13.51
C LEU A 134 -3.82 15.31 -12.03
N GLN A 135 -3.35 16.51 -11.65
CA GLN A 135 -3.10 16.83 -10.23
C GLN A 135 -4.39 16.80 -9.40
N ALA A 136 -5.51 17.30 -9.93
CA ALA A 136 -6.80 17.20 -9.25
C ALA A 136 -7.25 15.73 -9.08
N LEU A 137 -7.04 14.89 -10.11
CA LEU A 137 -7.33 13.46 -10.06
C LEU A 137 -6.43 12.74 -9.06
N LYS A 138 -5.14 13.08 -8.99
CA LYS A 138 -4.19 12.53 -8.01
C LYS A 138 -4.68 12.68 -6.58
N VAL A 139 -5.18 13.87 -6.20
CA VAL A 139 -5.74 14.10 -4.87
C VAL A 139 -6.94 13.19 -4.58
N ILE A 140 -7.81 12.97 -5.57
CA ILE A 140 -8.98 12.10 -5.41
C ILE A 140 -8.55 10.63 -5.30
N CYS A 141 -7.65 10.19 -6.17
CA CYS A 141 -7.14 8.82 -6.21
C CYS A 141 -6.38 8.49 -4.92
N ASP A 142 -5.53 9.39 -4.42
CA ASP A 142 -4.79 9.18 -3.17
C ASP A 142 -5.72 9.02 -1.97
N ARG A 143 -6.79 9.81 -1.90
CA ARG A 143 -7.84 9.64 -0.88
C ARG A 143 -8.54 8.29 -0.98
N ALA A 144 -8.78 7.80 -2.20
CA ALA A 144 -9.37 6.49 -2.41
C ALA A 144 -8.45 5.34 -1.94
N LEU A 145 -7.14 5.58 -1.83
CA LEU A 145 -6.15 4.63 -1.30
C LEU A 145 -5.95 4.74 0.23
N GLU A 146 -6.55 5.74 0.89
CA GLU A 146 -6.40 5.92 2.34
C GLU A 146 -6.95 4.71 3.11
N GLY A 147 -6.13 4.16 4.01
CA GLY A 147 -6.49 2.98 4.79
C GLY A 147 -6.50 1.66 4.01
N LEU A 148 -6.05 1.66 2.76
CA LEU A 148 -5.79 0.46 1.96
C LEU A 148 -4.29 0.18 1.90
N ASP A 149 -3.90 -1.08 1.83
CA ASP A 149 -2.53 -1.49 1.60
C ASP A 149 -2.22 -1.62 0.10
N CYS A 150 -3.22 -1.98 -0.71
CA CYS A 150 -3.15 -2.02 -2.17
C CYS A 150 -4.56 -1.98 -2.78
N VAL A 151 -4.64 -1.94 -4.10
CA VAL A 151 -5.85 -2.16 -4.90
C VAL A 151 -5.57 -3.29 -5.88
N VAL A 152 -6.54 -4.19 -6.07
CA VAL A 152 -6.45 -5.30 -7.03
C VAL A 152 -7.32 -5.03 -8.25
N THR A 153 -6.77 -5.22 -9.45
CA THR A 153 -7.50 -5.17 -10.72
C THR A 153 -7.20 -6.42 -11.55
N PRO A 154 -8.03 -6.76 -12.56
CA PRO A 154 -7.54 -7.58 -13.65
C PRO A 154 -6.28 -6.95 -14.26
N SER A 155 -5.33 -7.77 -14.70
CA SER A 155 -4.15 -7.23 -15.41
C SER A 155 -4.53 -6.69 -16.79
N ILE A 156 -5.47 -7.38 -17.45
CA ILE A 156 -6.09 -7.00 -18.72
C ILE A 156 -7.57 -7.40 -18.67
N GLY A 157 -8.43 -6.75 -19.45
CA GLY A 157 -9.86 -7.11 -19.53
C GLY A 157 -10.12 -8.41 -20.29
N ARG A 158 -9.30 -8.73 -21.29
CA ARG A 158 -9.28 -10.04 -21.99
C ARG A 158 -7.98 -10.23 -22.79
N PRO A 159 -7.63 -11.48 -23.17
CA PRO A 159 -6.62 -11.70 -24.20
C PRO A 159 -7.14 -11.23 -25.57
N VAL A 160 -6.24 -10.73 -26.41
CA VAL A 160 -6.50 -10.31 -27.79
C VAL A 160 -5.66 -11.16 -28.73
N THR A 161 -6.28 -11.68 -29.79
CA THR A 161 -5.56 -12.44 -30.82
C THR A 161 -4.83 -11.52 -31.80
N SER A 162 -3.78 -12.01 -32.45
CA SER A 162 -3.08 -11.25 -33.49
C SER A 162 -3.99 -10.82 -34.65
N ALA A 163 -5.03 -11.62 -34.96
CA ALA A 163 -6.00 -11.28 -36.00
C ALA A 163 -6.89 -10.10 -35.59
N GLU A 164 -7.40 -10.10 -34.36
CA GLU A 164 -8.16 -8.96 -33.82
C GLU A 164 -7.31 -7.69 -33.75
N LEU A 165 -6.05 -7.82 -33.32
CA LEU A 165 -5.12 -6.70 -33.25
C LEU A 165 -4.78 -6.14 -34.63
N ALA A 166 -4.61 -7.01 -35.65
CA ALA A 166 -4.38 -6.56 -37.02
C ALA A 166 -5.60 -5.85 -37.63
N ALA A 167 -6.81 -6.30 -37.28
CA ALA A 167 -8.05 -5.69 -37.76
C ALA A 167 -8.34 -4.33 -37.10
N GLU A 168 -8.12 -4.22 -35.78
CA GLU A 168 -8.50 -3.04 -34.98
C GLU A 168 -7.38 -2.64 -33.99
N PRO A 169 -6.18 -2.23 -34.48
CA PRO A 169 -4.98 -2.10 -33.66
C PRO A 169 -5.11 -1.06 -32.54
N VAL A 170 -5.74 0.07 -32.81
CA VAL A 170 -5.90 1.16 -31.83
C VAL A 170 -6.91 0.79 -30.75
N LEU A 171 -8.06 0.25 -31.14
CA LEU A 171 -9.11 -0.16 -30.21
C LEU A 171 -8.62 -1.27 -29.29
N ARG A 172 -8.05 -2.34 -29.85
CA ARG A 172 -7.60 -3.49 -29.06
C ARG A 172 -6.43 -3.15 -28.13
N ASN A 173 -5.51 -2.30 -28.56
CA ASN A 173 -4.46 -1.79 -27.68
C ASN A 173 -5.04 -0.96 -26.52
N SER A 174 -6.09 -0.17 -26.77
CA SER A 174 -6.76 0.62 -25.74
C SER A 174 -7.48 -0.26 -24.70
N GLU A 175 -8.13 -1.35 -25.13
CA GLU A 175 -8.76 -2.34 -24.23
C GLU A 175 -7.72 -3.01 -23.31
N LEU A 176 -6.53 -3.35 -23.83
CA LEU A 176 -5.43 -3.91 -23.05
C LEU A 176 -4.86 -2.91 -22.02
N GLY A 177 -5.00 -1.61 -22.27
CA GLY A 177 -4.53 -0.54 -21.39
C GLY A 177 -5.49 -0.13 -20.27
N TYR A 178 -6.71 -0.66 -20.24
CA TYR A 178 -7.80 -0.17 -19.38
C TYR A 178 -7.42 -0.10 -17.88
N TYR A 179 -6.72 -1.12 -17.37
CA TYR A 179 -6.32 -1.20 -15.96
C TYR A 179 -4.88 -0.74 -15.67
N THR A 180 -4.13 -0.28 -16.68
CA THR A 180 -2.67 -0.06 -16.54
C THR A 180 -2.24 1.39 -16.75
N ASN A 181 -2.93 2.13 -17.63
CA ASN A 181 -2.46 3.43 -18.11
C ASN A 181 -2.36 4.53 -17.04
N PHE A 182 -3.11 4.42 -15.94
CA PHE A 182 -3.12 5.43 -14.89
C PHE A 182 -1.95 5.31 -13.90
N VAL A 183 -1.34 4.13 -13.78
CA VAL A 183 -0.39 3.80 -12.70
C VAL A 183 0.80 4.77 -12.69
N ASN A 184 1.44 4.98 -13.84
CA ASN A 184 2.60 5.87 -13.94
C ASN A 184 2.19 7.35 -13.85
N LEU A 185 1.08 7.74 -14.48
CA LEU A 185 0.61 9.13 -14.44
C LEU A 185 0.28 9.59 -13.01
N LEU A 186 -0.21 8.66 -12.19
CA LEU A 186 -0.59 8.91 -10.80
C LEU A 186 0.48 8.50 -9.78
N ASP A 187 1.71 8.22 -10.22
CA ASP A 187 2.85 7.88 -9.34
C ASP A 187 2.54 6.74 -8.36
N TYR A 188 2.13 5.59 -8.91
CA TYR A 188 1.86 4.37 -8.16
C TYR A 188 2.85 3.26 -8.50
N ALA A 189 3.07 2.37 -7.53
CA ALA A 189 3.79 1.13 -7.74
C ALA A 189 2.80 0.01 -8.11
N ALA A 190 3.23 -0.96 -8.91
CA ALA A 190 2.37 -2.07 -9.31
C ALA A 190 3.15 -3.37 -9.52
N ILE A 191 2.48 -4.50 -9.26
CA ILE A 191 2.96 -5.83 -9.58
C ILE A 191 1.87 -6.68 -10.21
N ALA A 192 2.16 -7.26 -11.37
CA ALA A 192 1.30 -8.23 -12.03
C ALA A 192 1.63 -9.65 -11.57
N VAL A 193 0.61 -10.41 -11.18
CA VAL A 193 0.74 -11.76 -10.60
C VAL A 193 -0.20 -12.72 -11.33
N PRO A 194 0.28 -13.89 -11.79
CA PRO A 194 -0.59 -14.94 -12.33
C PRO A 194 -1.62 -15.39 -11.29
N SER A 195 -2.87 -15.56 -11.70
CA SER A 195 -3.97 -15.93 -10.81
C SER A 195 -4.78 -17.14 -11.26
N ALA A 196 -4.73 -17.48 -12.55
CA ALA A 196 -5.40 -18.67 -13.07
C ALA A 196 -4.92 -19.04 -14.48
N PHE A 197 -5.48 -20.13 -15.01
CA PHE A 197 -5.55 -20.42 -16.43
C PHE A 197 -7.01 -20.36 -16.89
N MET A 198 -7.21 -19.83 -18.09
CA MET A 198 -8.49 -19.87 -18.79
C MET A 198 -8.77 -21.27 -19.33
N SER A 199 -10.01 -21.56 -19.71
CA SER A 199 -10.42 -22.86 -20.27
C SER A 199 -9.65 -23.25 -21.55
N ASN A 200 -9.19 -22.26 -22.32
CA ASN A 200 -8.37 -22.44 -23.51
C ASN A 200 -6.86 -22.58 -23.22
N GLY A 201 -6.46 -22.62 -21.95
CA GLY A 201 -5.07 -22.78 -21.51
C GLY A 201 -4.25 -21.49 -21.49
N LEU A 202 -4.81 -20.33 -21.84
CA LEU A 202 -4.11 -19.05 -21.69
C LEU A 202 -3.97 -18.65 -20.22
N PRO A 203 -2.85 -18.04 -19.81
CA PRO A 203 -2.69 -17.53 -18.46
C PRO A 203 -3.60 -16.32 -18.22
N TRP A 204 -4.06 -16.18 -16.98
CA TRP A 204 -4.83 -15.04 -16.49
C TRP A 204 -4.19 -14.52 -15.21
N GLY A 205 -4.30 -13.21 -14.96
CA GLY A 205 -3.64 -12.60 -13.81
C GLY A 205 -4.30 -11.32 -13.33
N ILE A 206 -3.90 -10.94 -12.13
CA ILE A 206 -4.31 -9.70 -11.46
C ILE A 206 -3.10 -8.78 -11.32
N THR A 207 -3.35 -7.49 -11.22
CA THR A 207 -2.34 -6.51 -10.85
C THR A 207 -2.71 -5.95 -9.48
N LEU A 208 -1.73 -5.95 -8.57
CA LEU A 208 -1.81 -5.23 -7.31
C LEU A 208 -1.08 -3.90 -7.50
N PHE A 209 -1.75 -2.78 -7.28
CA PHE A 209 -1.11 -1.47 -7.27
C PHE A 209 -1.28 -0.77 -5.92
N GLY A 210 -0.37 0.13 -5.61
CA GLY A 210 -0.34 0.84 -4.35
C GLY A 210 0.44 2.15 -4.44
N ARG A 211 0.59 2.81 -3.30
CA ARG A 211 1.33 4.08 -3.20
C ARG A 211 2.76 3.93 -3.71
N ALA A 212 3.36 5.03 -4.17
CA ALA A 212 4.78 5.06 -4.49
C ALA A 212 5.62 4.49 -3.34
N PHE A 213 6.70 3.78 -3.70
CA PHE A 213 7.63 3.13 -2.77
C PHE A 213 7.02 2.02 -1.91
N THR A 214 5.94 1.36 -2.33
CA THR A 214 5.41 0.16 -1.65
C THR A 214 5.78 -1.14 -2.36
N ASP A 215 6.76 -1.09 -3.25
CA ASP A 215 7.16 -2.18 -4.14
C ASP A 215 7.48 -3.49 -3.39
N GLN A 216 8.22 -3.41 -2.29
CA GLN A 216 8.60 -4.59 -1.49
C GLN A 216 7.40 -5.20 -0.77
N TYR A 217 6.44 -4.37 -0.36
CA TYR A 217 5.20 -4.82 0.22
C TYR A 217 4.30 -5.48 -0.82
N LEU A 218 4.17 -4.88 -2.01
CA LEU A 218 3.45 -5.47 -3.13
C LEU A 218 4.07 -6.81 -3.57
N LEU A 219 5.40 -6.91 -3.59
CA LEU A 219 6.13 -8.16 -3.80
C LEU A 219 5.82 -9.21 -2.73
N SER A 220 5.66 -8.80 -1.47
CA SER A 220 5.30 -9.69 -0.35
C SER A 220 3.88 -10.25 -0.52
N LEU A 221 2.92 -9.41 -0.92
CA LEU A 221 1.56 -9.86 -1.24
C LEU A 221 1.54 -10.80 -2.45
N ALA A 222 2.31 -10.48 -3.49
CA ALA A 222 2.45 -11.32 -4.68
C ALA A 222 3.07 -12.69 -4.36
N ASP A 223 4.12 -12.74 -3.55
CA ASP A 223 4.75 -13.99 -3.09
C ASP A 223 3.76 -14.84 -2.28
N ALA A 224 3.04 -14.22 -1.33
CA ALA A 224 2.00 -14.92 -0.56
C ALA A 224 0.90 -15.47 -1.48
N PHE A 225 0.43 -14.67 -2.44
CA PHE A 225 -0.58 -15.07 -3.42
C PHE A 225 -0.12 -16.22 -4.32
N GLN A 226 1.11 -16.13 -4.84
CA GLN A 226 1.70 -17.16 -5.70
C GLN A 226 1.90 -18.49 -4.95
N ARG A 227 2.30 -18.45 -3.67
CA ARG A 227 2.41 -19.64 -2.82
C ARG A 227 1.06 -20.25 -2.52
N HIS A 228 0.07 -19.41 -2.22
CA HIS A 228 -1.28 -19.84 -1.88
C HIS A 228 -1.97 -20.54 -3.06
N THR A 229 -1.84 -19.97 -4.27
CA THR A 229 -2.43 -20.53 -5.49
C THR A 229 -1.61 -21.69 -6.06
N ALA A 230 -0.31 -21.74 -5.77
CA ALA A 230 0.63 -22.76 -6.22
C ALA A 230 0.57 -23.06 -7.73
N LEU A 231 0.27 -22.03 -8.53
CA LEU A 231 0.21 -22.17 -9.98
C LEU A 231 1.58 -22.57 -10.56
N PRO A 232 1.60 -23.42 -11.60
CA PRO A 232 2.85 -23.74 -12.28
C PRO A 232 3.46 -22.49 -12.90
N LEU A 233 4.78 -22.37 -12.76
CA LEU A 233 5.58 -21.40 -13.50
C LEU A 233 5.58 -21.73 -14.99
N ILE A 234 6.05 -20.78 -15.79
CA ILE A 234 6.35 -21.03 -17.22
C ILE A 234 7.26 -22.27 -17.31
N GLY A 235 6.87 -23.20 -18.18
CA GLY A 235 7.56 -24.50 -18.34
C GLY A 235 7.11 -25.59 -17.36
N GLY A 236 6.07 -25.36 -16.55
CA GLY A 236 5.45 -26.39 -15.69
C GLY A 236 6.16 -26.63 -14.35
N ALA A 237 7.20 -25.84 -14.04
CA ALA A 237 7.90 -25.95 -12.77
C ALA A 237 7.02 -25.44 -11.61
N ALA A 238 7.10 -26.10 -10.45
CA ALA A 238 6.45 -25.59 -9.24
C ALA A 238 7.27 -24.42 -8.65
N PRO A 239 6.63 -23.36 -8.11
CA PRO A 239 7.32 -22.32 -7.38
C PRO A 239 7.96 -22.91 -6.11
N ARG A 240 9.29 -23.03 -6.09
CA ARG A 240 10.07 -23.48 -4.94
C ARG A 240 10.90 -22.33 -4.38
N LEU A 241 10.27 -21.49 -3.57
CA LEU A 241 10.95 -20.43 -2.84
C LEU A 241 10.88 -20.73 -1.34
N PRO A 242 11.92 -20.45 -0.54
CA PRO A 242 11.82 -20.53 0.91
C PRO A 242 10.77 -19.53 1.40
N ALA A 243 9.96 -19.92 2.38
CA ALA A 243 9.00 -19.00 2.98
C ALA A 243 9.73 -17.85 3.68
N PRO A 244 9.22 -16.61 3.57
CA PRO A 244 9.81 -15.48 4.30
C PRO A 244 9.77 -15.74 5.82
N LYS A 245 10.85 -15.36 6.51
CA LYS A 245 10.99 -15.50 7.97
C LYS A 245 10.68 -14.21 8.72
N THR A 246 10.67 -13.09 8.02
CA THR A 246 10.39 -11.75 8.51
C THR A 246 8.98 -11.34 8.12
N LEU A 247 8.43 -10.33 8.79
CA LEU A 247 7.15 -9.75 8.43
C LEU A 247 7.37 -8.68 7.35
N ALA A 248 6.44 -8.58 6.42
CA ALA A 248 6.48 -7.54 5.41
C ALA A 248 6.29 -6.15 6.08
N GLY A 249 7.06 -5.18 5.62
CA GLY A 249 6.98 -3.78 6.03
C GLY A 249 6.50 -2.88 4.89
N ASN A 250 5.95 -1.73 5.23
CA ASN A 250 5.51 -0.70 4.28
C ASN A 250 5.75 0.71 4.87
N ASP A 251 5.03 1.70 4.35
CA ASP A 251 5.10 3.10 4.78
C ASP A 251 4.50 3.36 6.17
N MET A 252 4.04 2.34 6.88
CA MET A 252 3.36 2.43 8.17
C MET A 252 4.14 1.76 9.31
N ALA A 253 4.05 2.33 10.50
CA ALA A 253 4.64 1.84 11.73
C ALA A 253 3.55 1.46 12.74
N ARG A 254 3.72 0.34 13.43
CA ARG A 254 2.84 -0.08 14.54
C ARG A 254 3.33 0.48 15.88
N LEU A 255 2.38 0.95 16.69
CA LEU A 255 2.62 1.58 17.97
C LEU A 255 1.65 1.04 19.03
N VAL A 256 2.17 0.51 20.14
CA VAL A 256 1.38 0.07 21.30
C VAL A 256 1.21 1.23 22.27
N VAL A 257 -0.03 1.53 22.64
CA VAL A 257 -0.38 2.54 23.64
C VAL A 257 -1.16 1.92 24.80
N CYS A 258 -0.87 2.37 26.01
CA CYS A 258 -1.41 1.81 27.26
C CYS A 258 -1.97 2.89 28.21
N GLY A 259 -2.19 4.11 27.72
CA GLY A 259 -2.42 5.28 28.55
C GLY A 259 -3.23 6.38 27.89
N ALA A 260 -2.84 7.64 28.10
CA ALA A 260 -3.61 8.81 27.64
C ALA A 260 -3.86 8.86 26.11
N HIS A 261 -3.15 8.06 25.32
CA HIS A 261 -3.33 7.91 23.87
C HIS A 261 -4.33 6.83 23.45
N LEU A 262 -4.87 6.01 24.38
CA LEU A 262 -5.95 5.06 24.08
C LEU A 262 -7.16 5.78 23.48
N ASP A 263 -7.95 5.10 22.65
CA ASP A 263 -9.04 5.71 21.90
C ASP A 263 -10.02 6.49 22.80
N GLY A 264 -10.34 7.72 22.38
CA GLY A 264 -11.22 8.61 23.16
C GLY A 264 -10.59 9.22 24.42
N LEU A 265 -9.31 8.94 24.75
CA LEU A 265 -8.63 9.57 25.88
C LEU A 265 -7.88 10.86 25.48
N ALA A 266 -7.42 11.60 26.50
CA ALA A 266 -7.01 13.00 26.42
C ALA A 266 -5.94 13.33 25.36
N LEU A 267 -5.06 12.38 25.00
CA LEU A 267 -3.97 12.57 24.05
C LEU A 267 -4.15 11.77 22.75
N ASN A 268 -5.25 11.03 22.58
CA ASN A 268 -5.49 10.24 21.37
C ASN A 268 -5.55 11.09 20.09
N TRP A 269 -5.95 12.35 20.20
CA TRP A 269 -5.93 13.31 19.09
C TRP A 269 -4.53 13.45 18.45
N GLN A 270 -3.45 13.20 19.20
CA GLN A 270 -2.09 13.25 18.67
C GLN A 270 -1.82 12.14 17.66
N LEU A 271 -2.44 10.97 17.84
CA LEU A 271 -2.40 9.86 16.88
C LEU A 271 -3.31 10.17 15.69
N LYS A 272 -4.58 10.52 15.95
CA LYS A 272 -5.58 10.79 14.90
C LYS A 272 -5.17 11.93 13.96
N ARG A 273 -4.58 13.01 14.48
CA ARG A 273 -4.11 14.15 13.65
C ARG A 273 -3.00 13.75 12.68
N ARG A 274 -2.27 12.67 12.96
CA ARG A 274 -1.22 12.11 12.10
C ARG A 274 -1.74 10.99 11.19
N GLY A 275 -3.06 10.83 11.08
CA GLY A 275 -3.67 9.79 10.26
C GLY A 275 -3.53 8.37 10.83
N ALA A 276 -3.26 8.22 12.13
CA ALA A 276 -3.15 6.91 12.73
C ALA A 276 -4.51 6.19 12.79
N ARG A 277 -4.48 4.87 12.67
CA ARG A 277 -5.65 3.98 12.72
C ARG A 277 -5.48 2.94 13.83
N LEU A 278 -6.53 2.69 14.59
CA LEU A 278 -6.58 1.61 15.56
C LEU A 278 -6.66 0.27 14.81
N LEU A 279 -5.74 -0.66 15.10
CA LEU A 279 -5.72 -2.00 14.52
C LEU A 279 -6.42 -3.02 15.42
N GLU A 280 -6.10 -2.99 16.72
CA GLU A 280 -6.58 -3.98 17.67
C GLU A 280 -6.57 -3.42 19.11
N CYS A 281 -7.58 -3.81 19.88
CA CYS A 281 -7.58 -3.70 21.35
C CYS A 281 -7.19 -5.08 21.90
N THR A 282 -6.14 -5.13 22.73
CA THR A 282 -5.56 -6.38 23.21
C THR A 282 -4.92 -6.17 24.58
N HIS A 283 -4.07 -7.11 25.00
CA HIS A 283 -3.26 -6.99 26.20
C HIS A 283 -1.77 -7.15 25.89
N SER A 284 -0.92 -6.62 26.77
CA SER A 284 0.48 -7.03 26.87
C SER A 284 0.59 -8.51 27.28
N SER A 285 1.80 -9.08 27.20
CA SER A 285 2.10 -10.31 27.96
C SER A 285 1.91 -10.08 29.46
N ALA A 286 1.90 -11.15 30.26
CA ALA A 286 1.74 -11.05 31.72
C ALA A 286 3.01 -10.58 32.46
N ASP A 287 3.95 -9.93 31.77
CA ASP A 287 5.26 -9.54 32.29
C ASP A 287 5.36 -8.04 32.61
N TYR A 288 4.24 -7.36 32.85
CA TYR A 288 4.23 -5.89 33.02
C TYR A 288 3.56 -5.45 34.32
N LYS A 289 4.03 -4.33 34.84
CA LYS A 289 3.33 -3.52 35.85
C LYS A 289 2.94 -2.18 35.27
N LEU A 290 1.84 -1.63 35.77
CA LEU A 290 1.29 -0.35 35.36
C LEU A 290 1.23 0.59 36.57
N PHE A 291 1.80 1.78 36.41
CA PHE A 291 1.86 2.80 37.46
C PHE A 291 1.16 4.08 37.02
N ALA A 292 0.35 4.67 37.88
CA ALA A 292 -0.13 6.04 37.71
C ALA A 292 0.99 7.00 38.14
N LEU A 293 1.58 7.72 37.18
CA LEU A 293 2.72 8.61 37.43
C LEU A 293 2.29 9.87 38.21
N ALA A 294 3.22 10.41 39.01
CA ALA A 294 2.99 11.67 39.72
C ALA A 294 2.87 12.86 38.75
N GLY A 295 2.02 13.83 39.09
CA GLY A 295 1.76 15.06 38.32
C GLY A 295 0.38 15.08 37.65
N GLY A 296 0.12 16.09 36.80
CA GLY A 296 -1.09 16.24 36.00
C GLY A 296 -1.48 17.70 35.72
N PRO A 297 -2.53 17.96 34.92
CA PRO A 297 -2.98 17.18 33.77
C PRO A 297 -2.10 17.44 32.50
N PRO A 298 -2.01 16.48 31.55
CA PRO A 298 -2.70 15.19 31.55
C PRO A 298 -2.02 14.16 32.46
N PHE A 299 -2.84 13.44 33.23
CA PHE A 299 -2.42 12.25 33.97
C PHE A 299 -2.05 11.14 32.99
N ARG A 300 -0.99 10.39 33.32
CA ARG A 300 -0.37 9.41 32.42
C ARG A 300 0.07 8.19 33.21
N PRO A 301 -0.09 6.98 32.64
CA PRO A 301 0.53 5.80 33.21
C PRO A 301 1.97 5.62 32.72
N GLY A 302 2.77 4.91 33.50
CA GLY A 302 4.03 4.31 33.07
C GLY A 302 3.90 2.80 33.12
N MET A 303 4.13 2.14 31.97
CA MET A 303 4.17 0.69 31.86
C MET A 303 5.62 0.21 31.86
N VAL A 304 5.91 -0.79 32.69
CA VAL A 304 7.28 -1.29 32.91
C VAL A 304 7.26 -2.81 32.88
N ARG A 305 8.20 -3.40 32.13
CA ARG A 305 8.38 -4.85 32.11
C ARG A 305 9.08 -5.30 33.40
N VAL A 306 8.60 -6.38 34.00
CA VAL A 306 9.13 -6.96 35.24
C VAL A 306 9.44 -8.44 35.06
N ALA A 307 10.36 -8.97 35.85
CA ALA A 307 10.70 -10.40 35.85
C ALA A 307 9.71 -11.24 36.65
N GLU A 308 9.13 -10.66 37.70
CA GLU A 308 8.21 -11.31 38.64
C GLU A 308 7.03 -10.39 38.95
N ASP A 309 5.91 -10.98 39.36
CA ASP A 309 4.66 -10.29 39.72
C ASP A 309 4.09 -9.36 38.63
N GLY A 310 4.33 -9.69 37.36
CA GLY A 310 3.71 -9.01 36.24
C GLY A 310 2.24 -9.41 36.07
N VAL A 311 1.50 -8.58 35.36
CA VAL A 311 0.14 -8.84 34.91
C VAL A 311 -0.01 -8.42 33.45
N ALA A 312 -1.06 -8.91 32.79
CA ALA A 312 -1.42 -8.46 31.46
C ALA A 312 -2.11 -7.09 31.56
N ILE A 313 -1.66 -6.12 30.76
CA ILE A 313 -2.18 -4.76 30.74
C ILE A 313 -2.96 -4.51 29.46
N GLU A 314 -4.15 -3.92 29.56
CA GLU A 314 -4.94 -3.46 28.42
C GLU A 314 -4.13 -2.45 27.59
N VAL A 315 -3.99 -2.75 26.30
CA VAL A 315 -3.30 -1.92 25.33
C VAL A 315 -4.06 -1.84 24.02
N GLU A 316 -3.79 -0.80 23.25
CA GLU A 316 -4.22 -0.68 21.87
C GLU A 316 -3.01 -0.67 20.94
N VAL A 317 -3.09 -1.39 19.83
CA VAL A 317 -2.10 -1.30 18.76
C VAL A 317 -2.65 -0.39 17.67
N TRP A 318 -1.94 0.69 17.43
CA TRP A 318 -2.21 1.66 16.38
C TRP A 318 -1.22 1.49 15.24
N GLU A 319 -1.62 1.92 14.06
CA GLU A 319 -0.77 2.06 12.88
C GLU A 319 -0.70 3.53 12.50
N LEU A 320 0.50 4.03 12.22
CA LEU A 320 0.82 5.44 11.98
C LEU A 320 1.74 5.53 10.76
N PRO A 321 1.61 6.54 9.88
CA PRO A 321 2.61 6.77 8.83
C PRO A 321 4.02 6.87 9.42
N SER A 322 4.97 6.09 8.89
CA SER A 322 6.35 6.02 9.40
C SER A 322 7.03 7.38 9.42
N ILE A 323 6.67 8.26 8.47
CA ILE A 323 7.18 9.64 8.38
C ILE A 323 6.78 10.51 9.59
N GLU A 324 5.69 10.16 10.27
CA GLU A 324 5.17 10.90 11.43
C GLU A 324 5.71 10.39 12.77
N LEU A 325 6.39 9.24 12.80
CA LEU A 325 6.86 8.62 14.03
C LEU A 325 7.87 9.51 14.78
N GLY A 326 8.77 10.18 14.05
CA GLY A 326 9.75 11.09 14.64
C GLY A 326 9.09 12.27 15.35
N SER A 327 8.12 12.92 14.68
CA SER A 327 7.37 14.05 15.25
C SER A 327 6.55 13.64 16.47
N PHE A 328 6.01 12.40 16.46
CA PHE A 328 5.30 11.83 17.58
C PHE A 328 6.23 11.56 18.77
N LEU A 329 7.35 10.86 18.54
CA LEU A 329 8.33 10.50 19.57
C LEU A 329 8.90 11.75 20.27
N THR A 330 9.28 12.79 19.53
CA THR A 330 9.81 14.03 20.12
C THR A 330 8.78 14.77 20.98
N GLY A 331 7.48 14.50 20.77
CA GLY A 331 6.40 15.06 21.56
C GLY A 331 6.12 14.30 22.86
N ILE A 332 6.78 13.17 23.10
CA ILE A 332 6.62 12.38 24.33
C ILE A 332 7.55 12.96 25.41
N PRO A 333 7.01 13.61 26.46
CA PRO A 333 7.82 14.14 27.53
C PRO A 333 8.32 13.03 28.46
N ALA A 334 9.49 13.27 29.06
CA ALA A 334 10.01 12.45 30.13
C ALA A 334 8.97 12.32 31.28
N PRO A 335 8.90 11.17 31.98
CA PRO A 335 9.79 10.00 31.92
C PRO A 335 9.37 8.92 30.90
N LEU A 336 8.47 9.26 29.96
CA LEU A 336 7.97 8.31 28.97
C LEU A 336 8.87 8.26 27.74
N GLY A 337 8.90 7.11 27.08
CA GLY A 337 9.58 6.92 25.81
C GLY A 337 8.96 5.78 25.00
N LEU A 338 9.53 5.50 23.83
CA LEU A 338 9.16 4.34 23.01
C LEU A 338 10.24 3.27 23.09
N GLY A 339 9.84 2.06 23.44
CA GLY A 339 10.68 0.86 23.46
C GLY A 339 9.99 -0.29 22.76
N LYS A 340 10.28 -1.51 23.20
CA LYS A 340 9.59 -2.72 22.72
C LYS A 340 8.63 -3.25 23.77
N VAL A 341 7.40 -3.51 23.36
CA VAL A 341 6.33 -4.10 24.17
C VAL A 341 5.94 -5.43 23.56
N GLN A 342 5.89 -6.45 24.41
CA GLN A 342 5.43 -7.79 24.07
C GLN A 342 3.91 -7.87 24.31
N LEU A 343 3.18 -8.24 23.27
CA LEU A 343 1.73 -8.47 23.31
C LEU A 343 1.42 -9.87 23.86
N ALA A 344 0.15 -10.10 24.22
CA ALA A 344 -0.31 -11.38 24.78
C ALA A 344 -0.08 -12.59 23.86
N ASP A 345 0.01 -12.36 22.55
CA ASP A 345 0.31 -13.40 21.54
C ASP A 345 1.82 -13.60 21.28
N GLY A 346 2.66 -12.93 22.06
CA GLY A 346 4.12 -13.02 21.97
C GLY A 346 4.77 -12.10 20.92
N ARG A 347 3.99 -11.39 20.09
CA ARG A 347 4.52 -10.38 19.16
C ARG A 347 5.21 -9.26 19.93
N TRP A 348 6.28 -8.72 19.35
CA TRP A 348 6.98 -7.55 19.86
C TRP A 348 6.76 -6.36 18.93
N GLU A 349 6.18 -5.30 19.47
CA GLU A 349 5.88 -4.07 18.74
C GLU A 349 6.54 -2.87 19.43
N THR A 350 6.69 -1.76 18.71
CA THR A 350 7.16 -0.52 19.32
C THR A 350 6.05 0.05 20.21
N GLY A 351 6.34 0.49 21.43
CA GLY A 351 5.29 0.94 22.36
C GLY A 351 5.79 1.78 23.51
N PHE A 352 4.85 2.39 24.25
CA PHE A 352 5.18 3.22 25.41
C PHE A 352 5.86 2.42 26.52
N ILE A 353 6.99 2.95 26.99
CA ILE A 353 7.72 2.50 28.17
C ILE A 353 7.90 3.68 29.14
N CYS A 354 8.24 3.38 30.39
CA CYS A 354 8.58 4.38 31.40
C CYS A 354 9.98 4.13 31.94
N GLU A 355 10.78 5.19 32.06
CA GLU A 355 12.04 5.15 32.76
C GLU A 355 11.84 4.89 34.26
N ALA A 356 12.80 4.20 34.89
CA ALA A 356 12.70 3.79 36.29
C ALA A 356 12.55 4.98 37.25
N TYR A 357 13.21 6.11 36.98
CA TYR A 357 13.14 7.30 37.84
C TYR A 357 11.71 7.88 37.89
N GLY A 358 10.94 7.72 36.81
CA GLY A 358 9.55 8.18 36.69
C GLY A 358 8.59 7.49 37.66
N LEU A 359 8.97 6.34 38.22
CA LEU A 359 8.16 5.58 39.18
C LEU A 359 8.24 6.16 40.60
N THR A 360 9.13 7.11 40.85
CA THR A 360 9.24 7.75 42.18
C THR A 360 7.95 8.51 42.50
N GLY A 361 7.24 8.08 43.54
CA GLY A 361 5.94 8.66 43.92
C GLY A 361 4.77 8.24 43.02
N ALA A 362 4.99 7.30 42.08
CA ALA A 362 3.93 6.72 41.28
C ALA A 362 3.15 5.67 42.09
N ARG A 363 1.86 5.51 41.79
CA ARG A 363 1.00 4.51 42.44
C ARG A 363 0.91 3.27 41.56
N ASP A 364 1.18 2.09 42.13
CA ASP A 364 0.94 0.82 41.44
C ASP A 364 -0.57 0.61 41.23
N ILE A 365 -0.97 0.49 39.96
CA ILE A 365 -2.34 0.27 39.51
C ILE A 365 -2.46 -1.04 38.70
N SER A 366 -1.46 -1.92 38.77
CA SER A 366 -1.40 -3.17 38.00
C SER A 366 -2.62 -4.06 38.24
N HIS A 367 -3.13 -4.11 39.48
CA HIS A 367 -4.33 -4.85 39.86
C HIS A 367 -5.61 -4.42 39.14
N LEU A 368 -5.62 -3.25 38.50
CA LEU A 368 -6.76 -2.75 37.71
C LEU A 368 -6.72 -3.24 36.25
N GLY A 369 -5.61 -3.84 35.81
CA GLY A 369 -5.44 -4.38 34.47
C GLY A 369 -5.33 -3.35 33.34
N GLY A 370 -5.58 -2.06 33.58
CA GLY A 370 -5.53 -1.06 32.51
C GLY A 370 -5.79 0.37 32.96
N TRP A 371 -5.44 1.33 32.10
CA TRP A 371 -5.57 2.76 32.39
C TRP A 371 -7.03 3.23 32.46
N ARG A 372 -7.91 2.67 31.61
CA ARG A 372 -9.35 3.02 31.63
C ARG A 372 -10.00 2.66 32.96
N ALA A 373 -9.70 1.48 33.50
CA ALA A 373 -10.19 1.04 34.80
C ALA A 373 -9.74 1.95 35.94
N HIS A 374 -8.50 2.47 35.89
CA HIS A 374 -8.02 3.47 36.84
C HIS A 374 -8.80 4.79 36.76
N LEU A 375 -9.03 5.30 35.54
CA LEU A 375 -9.76 6.56 35.36
C LEU A 375 -11.21 6.49 35.84
N GLN A 376 -11.84 5.31 35.86
CA GLN A 376 -13.18 5.11 36.42
C GLN A 376 -13.23 5.19 37.96
N GLN A 377 -12.08 5.10 38.62
CA GLN A 377 -11.95 5.17 40.09
C GLN A 377 -11.46 6.54 40.59
N MET A 378 -11.13 7.45 39.67
CA MET A 378 -10.80 8.86 39.95
C MET A 378 -12.06 9.71 39.89
#